data_AF-A0A1G8JGM7-F1
#
_entry.id   AF-A0A1G8JGM7-F1
#
_cell.length_a   1.000
_cell.length_b   1.000
_cell.length_c   1.000
_cell.angle_alpha   90.00
_cell.angle_beta   90.00
_cell.angle_gamma   90.00
#
_symmetry.space_group_name_H-M   'P 1'
#
loop_
_entity.id
_entity.type
_entity.pdbx_description
1 polymer ?
#
loop_
_entity_poly.entity_id
_entity_poly.type
_entity_poly.pdbx_seq_one_letter_code
_entity_poly.pdbx_strand_id
1 'polypeptide(L)'
;MTTIVARNKGKETTKTVRKKTPTFVLTLPLHVEHFQAKQLDVRFEIARKIYNACIKELYRRYHLLCQSTEYQRIMKQIRATYREEEKGRYLNQKNRTNQAVSLEHVRRPLWKEKQTLHEKYGLNEYSLHAFVQPMAAHFKRHMDTYAQMALCSRVKYCRLKRIVIQGGRALYSATRAGRHTAT
;
A
#
# COMPACT_ATOMS: atom_id res chain seq x y z
N MET A 1 12.40 38.05 -48.72
CA MET A 1 11.56 37.63 -47.57
C MET A 1 10.86 36.34 -47.91
N THR A 2 11.30 35.20 -47.38
CA THR A 2 10.39 34.05 -47.24
C THR A 2 10.78 33.24 -46.02
N THR A 3 9.87 33.23 -45.07
CA THR A 3 10.01 32.76 -43.70
C THR A 3 10.02 31.24 -43.62
N ILE A 4 10.87 30.72 -42.74
CA ILE A 4 10.89 29.34 -42.24
C ILE A 4 9.50 28.97 -41.70
N VAL A 5 8.95 27.82 -42.13
CA VAL A 5 7.89 27.15 -41.36
C VAL A 5 8.31 25.71 -41.11
N ALA A 6 8.87 25.48 -39.92
CA ALA A 6 9.12 24.15 -39.40
C ALA A 6 7.77 23.45 -39.14
N ARG A 7 7.53 22.33 -39.83
CA ARG A 7 6.37 21.44 -39.56
C ARG A 7 6.64 20.65 -38.26
N ASN A 8 5.99 21.06 -37.17
CA ASN A 8 5.89 20.27 -35.95
C ASN A 8 5.14 18.96 -36.22
N LYS A 9 5.86 17.83 -36.28
CA LYS A 9 5.25 16.50 -36.17
C LYS A 9 4.89 16.25 -34.70
N GLY A 10 3.64 16.53 -34.34
CA GLY A 10 3.08 16.10 -33.06
C GLY A 10 3.18 14.58 -32.93
N LYS A 11 3.78 14.10 -31.84
CA LYS A 11 3.77 12.67 -31.49
C LYS A 11 2.38 12.30 -30.98
N GLU A 12 1.55 11.73 -31.85
CA GLU A 12 0.32 11.06 -31.44
C GLU A 12 0.69 9.81 -30.62
N THR A 13 0.32 9.80 -29.34
CA THR A 13 0.41 8.61 -28.49
C THR A 13 -0.81 7.74 -28.75
N THR A 14 -0.69 6.79 -29.68
CA THR A 14 -1.74 5.80 -29.91
C THR A 14 -1.87 4.92 -28.66
N LYS A 15 -2.96 5.11 -27.91
CA LYS A 15 -3.34 4.21 -26.81
C LYS A 15 -3.68 2.85 -27.42
N THR A 16 -2.80 1.87 -27.26
CA THR A 16 -3.06 0.49 -27.65
C THR A 16 -4.18 -0.09 -26.78
N VAL A 17 -5.36 -0.28 -27.38
CA VAL A 17 -6.48 -0.96 -26.71
C VAL A 17 -6.14 -2.44 -26.63
N ARG A 18 -6.07 -2.97 -25.40
CA ARG A 18 -5.82 -4.40 -25.16
C ARG A 18 -6.96 -5.23 -25.77
N LYS A 19 -6.62 -6.22 -26.62
CA LYS A 19 -7.59 -7.18 -27.14
C LYS A 19 -8.14 -8.02 -25.97
N LYS A 20 -9.47 -8.19 -25.89
CA LYS A 20 -10.14 -8.93 -24.80
C LYS A 20 -10.10 -10.43 -25.09
N THR A 21 -9.12 -11.14 -24.54
CA THR A 21 -9.13 -12.61 -24.53
C THR A 21 -9.96 -13.10 -23.34
N PRO A 22 -10.91 -14.06 -23.51
CA PRO A 22 -11.60 -14.65 -22.38
C PRO A 22 -10.58 -15.39 -21.52
N THR A 23 -10.44 -14.97 -20.26
CA THR A 23 -9.51 -15.56 -19.29
C THR A 23 -10.34 -16.40 -18.33
N PHE A 24 -10.11 -17.71 -18.26
CA PHE A 24 -10.80 -18.60 -17.33
C PHE A 24 -9.88 -18.89 -16.14
N VAL A 25 -10.42 -18.84 -14.92
CA VAL A 25 -9.68 -19.18 -13.69
C VAL A 25 -10.18 -20.54 -13.21
N LEU A 26 -9.37 -21.59 -13.41
CA LEU A 26 -9.63 -22.91 -12.84
C LEU A 26 -9.11 -22.93 -11.39
N THR A 27 -9.98 -23.28 -10.44
CA THR A 27 -9.61 -23.49 -9.03
C THR A 27 -9.69 -24.98 -8.72
N LEU A 28 -8.54 -25.66 -8.82
CA LEU A 28 -8.45 -27.07 -8.50
C LEU A 28 -8.14 -27.25 -7.01
N PRO A 29 -8.78 -28.19 -6.31
CA PRO A 29 -8.45 -28.51 -4.93
C PRO A 29 -7.02 -29.08 -4.85
N LEU A 30 -6.26 -28.66 -3.84
CA LEU A 30 -4.93 -29.22 -3.58
C LEU A 30 -5.08 -30.55 -2.83
N HIS A 31 -4.90 -31.66 -3.53
CA HIS A 31 -4.78 -32.98 -2.90
C HIS A 31 -3.32 -33.23 -2.50
N VAL A 32 -3.08 -33.44 -1.20
CA VAL A 32 -1.75 -33.67 -0.62
C VAL A 32 -1.78 -34.94 0.21
N GLU A 33 -0.68 -35.70 0.18
CA GLU A 33 -0.50 -36.85 1.06
C GLU A 33 -0.26 -36.38 2.51
N HIS A 34 -0.54 -37.26 3.48
CA HIS A 34 -0.45 -36.91 4.91
C HIS A 34 0.95 -36.39 5.32
N PHE A 35 2.02 -36.97 4.77
CA PHE A 35 3.38 -36.52 5.07
C PHE A 35 3.66 -35.11 4.52
N GLN A 36 3.12 -34.79 3.34
CA GLN A 36 3.27 -33.48 2.70
C GLN A 36 2.49 -32.42 3.47
N ALA A 37 1.28 -32.75 3.92
CA ALA A 37 0.48 -31.88 4.77
C ALA A 37 1.24 -31.49 6.06
N LYS A 38 1.85 -32.47 6.75
CA LYS A 38 2.65 -32.21 7.95
C LYS A 38 3.85 -31.29 7.69
N GLN A 39 4.51 -31.42 6.54
CA GLN A 39 5.59 -30.51 6.15
C GLN A 39 5.09 -29.09 5.89
N LEU A 40 3.93 -28.95 5.23
CA LEU A 40 3.31 -27.66 4.97
C LEU A 40 2.86 -26.97 6.27
N ASP A 41 2.29 -27.72 7.21
CA ASP A 41 1.86 -27.17 8.51
C ASP A 41 3.03 -26.53 9.26
N VAL A 42 4.18 -27.20 9.33
CA VAL A 42 5.39 -26.63 9.94
C VAL A 42 5.79 -25.32 9.25
N ARG A 43 5.75 -25.28 7.91
CA ARG A 43 6.09 -24.06 7.15
C ARG A 43 5.11 -22.92 7.40
N PHE A 44 3.81 -23.21 7.40
CA PHE A 44 2.76 -22.23 7.68
C PHE A 44 2.81 -21.71 9.10
N GLU A 45 3.14 -22.56 10.06
CA GLU A 45 3.31 -22.19 11.46
C GLU A 45 4.47 -21.23 11.68
N ILE A 46 5.61 -21.48 11.01
CA ILE A 46 6.74 -20.56 11.01
C ILE A 46 6.36 -19.23 10.34
N ALA A 47 5.71 -19.30 9.16
CA ALA A 47 5.24 -18.11 8.45
C ALA A 47 4.29 -17.26 9.30
N ARG A 48 3.36 -17.89 10.02
CA ARG A 48 2.42 -17.25 10.94
C ARG A 48 3.13 -16.50 12.06
N LYS A 49 4.17 -17.11 12.66
CA LYS A 49 4.98 -16.49 13.72
C LYS A 49 5.71 -15.25 13.20
N ILE A 50 6.40 -15.37 12.06
CA ILE A 50 7.13 -14.25 11.46
C ILE A 50 6.18 -13.13 11.05
N TYR A 51 5.06 -13.47 10.42
CA TYR A 51 4.03 -12.51 10.05
C TYR A 51 3.48 -11.72 11.25
N ASN A 52 3.16 -12.41 12.35
CA ASN A 52 2.69 -11.76 13.57
C ASN A 52 3.76 -10.84 14.19
N ALA A 53 5.04 -11.23 14.12
CA ALA A 53 6.15 -10.38 14.55
C ALA A 53 6.26 -9.12 13.67
N CYS A 54 6.17 -9.27 12.35
CA CYS A 54 6.19 -8.16 11.39
C CYS A 54 5.06 -7.15 11.64
N ILE A 55 3.84 -7.64 11.85
CA ILE A 55 2.69 -6.78 12.13
C ILE A 55 2.90 -5.98 13.40
N LYS A 56 3.38 -6.61 14.47
CA LYS A 56 3.64 -5.94 15.75
C LYS A 56 4.70 -4.86 15.59
N GLU A 57 5.80 -5.17 14.92
CA GLU A 57 6.88 -4.24 14.68
C GLU A 57 6.45 -3.06 13.81
N LEU A 58 5.74 -3.32 12.70
CA LEU A 58 5.21 -2.28 11.83
C LEU A 58 4.21 -1.38 12.57
N TYR A 59 3.36 -1.96 13.43
CA TYR A 59 2.42 -1.20 14.26
C TYR A 59 3.15 -0.27 15.23
N ARG A 60 4.23 -0.73 15.88
CA ARG A 60 5.06 0.12 16.76
C ARG A 60 5.67 1.30 16.00
N ARG A 61 6.29 1.03 14.84
CA ARG A 61 6.87 2.08 13.99
C ARG A 61 5.82 3.10 13.51
N TYR A 62 4.66 2.61 13.10
CA TYR A 62 3.54 3.46 12.69
C TYR A 62 3.00 4.30 13.84
N HIS A 63 2.86 3.71 15.03
CA HIS A 63 2.40 4.43 16.21
C HIS A 63 3.35 5.57 16.57
N LEU A 64 4.66 5.29 16.53
CA LEU A 64 5.70 6.30 16.75
C LEU A 64 5.65 7.42 15.69
N LEU A 65 5.47 7.07 14.41
CA LEU A 65 5.26 8.05 13.34
C LEU A 65 4.06 8.96 13.63
N CYS A 66 2.93 8.40 14.07
CA CYS A 66 1.73 9.19 14.38
C CYS A 66 1.91 10.14 15.57
N GLN A 67 2.75 9.78 16.53
CA GLN A 67 3.08 10.64 17.67
C GLN A 67 3.99 11.81 17.28
N SER A 68 4.72 11.70 16.17
CA SER A 68 5.63 12.76 15.72
C SER A 68 4.89 14.05 15.34
N THR A 69 5.45 15.19 15.75
CA THR A 69 4.90 16.52 15.48
C THR A 69 4.97 16.87 13.98
N GLU A 70 6.04 16.45 13.30
CA GLU A 70 6.25 16.61 11.86
C GLU A 70 5.10 15.98 11.07
N TYR A 71 4.79 14.70 11.34
CA TYR A 71 3.69 13.99 10.69
C TYR A 71 2.33 14.64 10.97
N GLN A 72 2.09 15.08 12.21
CA GLN A 72 0.85 15.75 12.58
C GLN A 72 0.66 17.08 11.85
N ARG A 73 1.74 17.87 11.70
CA ARG A 73 1.74 19.13 10.94
C ARG A 73 1.38 18.91 9.48
N ILE A 74 2.06 17.98 8.82
CA ILE A 74 1.80 17.64 7.41
C ILE A 74 0.37 17.17 7.22
N MET A 75 -0.13 16.29 8.10
CA MET A 75 -1.50 15.80 8.03
C MET A 75 -2.53 16.93 8.25
N LYS A 76 -2.24 17.90 9.14
CA LYS A 76 -3.09 19.09 9.35
C LYS A 76 -3.13 19.96 8.09
N GLN A 77 -1.99 20.17 7.44
CA GLN A 77 -1.89 20.93 6.18
C GLN A 77 -2.62 20.23 5.04
N ILE A 78 -2.45 18.92 4.86
CA ILE A 78 -3.19 18.13 3.86
C ILE A 78 -4.70 18.28 4.08
N ARG A 79 -5.19 18.11 5.32
CA ARG A 79 -6.62 18.30 5.63
C ARG A 79 -7.10 19.73 5.35
N ALA A 80 -6.27 20.74 5.62
CA ALA A 80 -6.60 22.13 5.32
C ALA A 80 -6.78 22.36 3.82
N THR A 81 -5.89 21.82 2.97
CA THR A 81 -6.03 21.97 1.51
C THR A 81 -7.34 21.41 0.98
N TYR A 82 -7.79 20.24 1.46
CA TYR A 82 -9.10 19.68 1.07
C TYR A 82 -10.27 20.57 1.51
N ARG A 83 -10.22 21.14 2.73
CA ARG A 83 -11.26 22.06 3.21
C ARG A 83 -11.35 23.32 2.36
N GLU A 84 -10.22 23.89 1.96
CA GLU A 84 -10.20 25.08 1.09
C GLU A 84 -10.72 24.77 -0.32
N GLU A 85 -10.41 23.60 -0.88
CA GLU A 85 -10.99 23.16 -2.16
C GLU A 85 -12.52 22.95 -2.08
N GLU A 86 -13.03 22.47 -0.95
CA GLU A 86 -14.48 22.34 -0.71
C GLU A 86 -15.17 23.70 -0.61
N LYS A 87 -14.61 24.64 0.15
CA LYS A 87 -15.13 26.01 0.26
C LYS A 87 -15.14 26.72 -1.10
N GLY A 88 -14.04 26.60 -1.86
CA GLY A 88 -13.93 27.19 -3.19
C GLY A 88 -14.98 26.64 -4.16
N ARG A 89 -15.25 25.33 -4.11
CA ARG A 89 -16.34 24.70 -4.88
C ARG A 89 -17.71 25.26 -4.51
N TYR A 90 -18.00 25.41 -3.22
CA TYR A 90 -19.25 26.01 -2.74
C TYR A 90 -19.41 27.47 -3.20
N LEU A 91 -18.36 28.29 -3.08
CA LEU A 91 -18.35 29.68 -3.52
C LEU A 91 -18.57 29.80 -5.04
N ASN A 92 -17.92 28.96 -5.83
CA ASN A 92 -18.10 28.93 -7.28
C ASN A 92 -19.52 28.54 -7.70
N GLN A 93 -20.12 27.59 -6.99
CA GLN A 93 -21.52 27.23 -7.19
C GLN A 93 -22.46 28.41 -6.87
N LYS A 94 -22.23 29.12 -5.76
CA LYS A 94 -23.03 30.28 -5.35
C LYS A 94 -22.90 31.45 -6.34
N ASN A 95 -21.68 31.72 -6.79
CA ASN A 95 -21.37 32.85 -7.66
C ASN A 95 -21.58 32.55 -9.17
N ARG A 96 -22.00 31.32 -9.54
CA ARG A 96 -22.11 30.82 -10.93
C ARG A 96 -20.81 31.00 -11.73
N THR A 97 -19.66 30.80 -11.09
CA THR A 97 -18.33 30.92 -11.70
C THR A 97 -17.70 29.54 -11.93
N ASN A 98 -17.21 29.27 -13.14
CA ASN A 98 -16.56 28.00 -13.48
C ASN A 98 -15.03 28.08 -13.33
N GLN A 99 -14.54 28.39 -12.14
CA GLN A 99 -13.09 28.38 -11.87
C GLN A 99 -12.66 27.05 -11.21
N ALA A 100 -11.58 26.46 -11.72
CA ALA A 100 -11.03 25.24 -11.13
C ALA A 100 -10.21 25.57 -9.87
N VAL A 101 -10.74 25.23 -8.68
CA VAL A 101 -10.02 25.36 -7.40
C VAL A 101 -9.25 24.07 -7.14
N SER A 102 -8.10 23.88 -7.80
CA SER A 102 -7.21 22.74 -7.55
C SER A 102 -5.95 23.19 -6.83
N LEU A 103 -5.73 22.65 -5.62
CA LEU A 103 -4.54 22.86 -4.79
C LEU A 103 -3.55 21.70 -4.93
N GLU A 104 -3.53 21.02 -6.09
CA GLU A 104 -2.63 19.90 -6.34
C GLU A 104 -1.14 20.28 -6.18
N HIS A 105 -0.75 21.45 -6.68
CA HIS A 105 0.61 21.99 -6.56
C HIS A 105 1.08 22.09 -5.10
N VAL A 106 0.17 22.42 -4.17
CA VAL A 106 0.46 22.50 -2.73
C VAL A 106 0.51 21.11 -2.10
N ARG A 107 -0.32 20.17 -2.57
CA ARG A 107 -0.36 18.80 -2.03
C ARG A 107 0.87 17.98 -2.42
N ARG A 108 1.34 18.09 -3.66
CA ARG A 108 2.48 17.31 -4.18
C ARG A 108 3.73 17.34 -3.26
N PRO A 109 4.23 18.50 -2.79
CA PRO A 109 5.37 18.53 -1.87
C PRO A 109 5.06 17.92 -0.49
N LEU A 110 3.85 18.15 0.06
CA LEU A 110 3.44 17.57 1.35
C LEU A 110 3.40 16.03 1.32
N TRP A 111 3.00 15.44 0.18
CA TRP A 111 3.06 13.99 0.01
C TRP A 111 4.49 13.45 -0.10
N LYS A 112 5.43 14.23 -0.69
CA LYS A 112 6.85 13.89 -0.70
C LYS A 112 7.44 13.93 0.71
N GLU A 113 7.16 14.98 1.48
CA GLU A 113 7.60 15.11 2.87
C GLU A 113 7.03 14.00 3.77
N LYS A 114 5.77 13.62 3.55
CA LYS A 114 5.20 12.44 4.21
C LYS A 114 5.94 11.16 3.85
N GLN A 115 6.33 10.99 2.59
CA GLN A 115 7.03 9.81 2.10
C GLN A 115 8.44 9.70 2.73
N THR A 116 9.17 10.81 2.84
CA THR A 116 10.49 10.82 3.51
C THR A 116 10.36 10.48 5.00
N LEU A 117 9.28 10.90 5.66
CA LEU A 117 9.00 10.44 7.03
C LEU A 117 8.73 8.94 7.09
N HIS A 118 7.96 8.38 6.15
CA HIS A 118 7.75 6.93 6.11
C HIS A 118 9.08 6.16 5.99
N GLU A 119 10.04 6.67 5.20
CA GLU A 119 11.37 6.10 5.07
C GLU A 119 12.19 6.24 6.36
N LYS A 120 12.22 7.43 6.98
CA LYS A 120 12.91 7.71 8.25
C LYS A 120 12.47 6.78 9.38
N TYR A 121 11.16 6.51 9.48
CA TYR A 121 10.60 5.61 10.50
C TYR A 121 10.63 4.12 10.08
N GLY A 122 11.19 3.78 8.91
CA GLY A 122 11.32 2.40 8.46
C GLY A 122 10.00 1.72 8.11
N LEU A 123 8.99 2.47 7.65
CA LEU A 123 7.74 1.96 7.04
C LEU A 123 7.94 1.62 5.55
N ASN A 124 9.11 1.10 5.26
CA ASN A 124 9.58 0.72 3.94
C ASN A 124 9.61 -0.82 3.87
N GLU A 125 9.33 -1.37 2.69
CA GLU A 125 9.44 -2.81 2.41
C GLU A 125 10.84 -3.35 2.68
N TYR A 126 11.88 -2.64 2.27
CA TYR A 126 13.28 -2.99 2.52
C TYR A 126 13.60 -2.97 4.01
N SER A 127 13.12 -1.98 4.75
CA SER A 127 13.30 -1.90 6.21
C SER A 127 12.57 -3.02 6.96
N LEU A 128 11.47 -3.54 6.40
CA LEU A 128 10.77 -4.71 6.94
C LEU A 128 11.49 -6.00 6.57
N HIS A 129 12.00 -6.12 5.34
CA HIS A 129 12.81 -7.26 4.91
C HIS A 129 14.06 -7.41 5.78
N ALA A 130 14.79 -6.32 6.03
CA ALA A 130 15.96 -6.32 6.91
C ALA A 130 15.63 -6.81 8.33
N PHE A 131 14.42 -6.52 8.84
CA PHE A 131 13.95 -7.01 10.12
C PHE A 131 13.61 -8.50 10.10
N VAL A 132 13.04 -9.01 9.01
CA VAL A 132 12.64 -10.42 8.86
C VAL A 132 13.82 -11.34 8.58
N GLN A 133 14.82 -10.85 7.84
CA GLN A 133 15.95 -11.65 7.38
C GLN A 133 16.67 -12.44 8.48
N PRO A 134 17.01 -11.89 9.67
CA PRO A 134 17.61 -12.68 10.75
C PRO A 134 16.63 -13.72 11.32
N MET A 135 15.34 -13.42 11.41
CA MET A 135 14.33 -14.37 11.89
C MET A 135 14.15 -15.54 10.93
N ALA A 136 14.16 -15.25 9.63
CA ALA A 136 13.95 -16.24 8.60
C ALA A 136 15.22 -17.07 8.33
N ALA A 137 16.41 -16.51 8.57
CA ALA A 137 17.66 -17.26 8.52
C ALA A 137 17.67 -18.47 9.47
N HIS A 138 17.08 -18.33 10.66
CA HIS A 138 16.88 -19.45 11.60
C HIS A 138 16.03 -20.58 11.00
N PHE A 139 15.10 -20.25 10.10
CA PHE A 139 14.18 -21.20 9.47
C PHE A 139 14.50 -21.45 7.98
N LYS A 140 15.75 -21.25 7.54
CA LYS A 140 16.14 -21.35 6.13
C LYS A 140 15.77 -22.68 5.46
N ARG A 141 15.69 -23.79 6.21
CA ARG A 141 15.26 -25.10 5.71
C ARG A 141 13.77 -25.15 5.33
N HIS A 142 12.95 -24.32 5.94
CA HIS A 142 11.49 -24.35 5.83
C HIS A 142 10.91 -23.11 5.16
N MET A 143 11.68 -22.02 5.07
CA MET A 143 11.19 -20.75 4.54
C MET A 143 12.14 -20.17 3.49
N ASP A 144 11.64 -20.14 2.26
CA ASP A 144 12.34 -19.57 1.12
C ASP A 144 12.33 -18.03 1.15
N THR A 145 13.31 -17.40 0.52
CA THR A 145 13.42 -15.93 0.39
C THR A 145 12.18 -15.33 -0.28
N TYR A 146 11.63 -15.98 -1.31
CA TYR A 146 10.39 -15.53 -1.96
C TYR A 146 9.19 -15.54 -1.01
N ALA A 147 9.10 -16.54 -0.13
CA ALA A 147 8.05 -16.60 0.88
C ALA A 147 8.19 -15.47 1.91
N GLN A 148 9.43 -15.14 2.31
CA GLN A 148 9.72 -14.02 3.20
C GLN A 148 9.30 -12.68 2.58
N MET A 149 9.67 -12.46 1.32
CA MET A 149 9.29 -11.26 0.57
C MET A 149 7.77 -11.15 0.45
N ALA A 150 7.08 -12.24 0.09
CA ALA A 150 5.62 -12.28 -0.02
C ALA A 150 4.93 -11.91 1.30
N LEU A 151 5.44 -12.40 2.44
CA LEU A 151 4.94 -12.02 3.76
C LEU A 151 5.14 -10.52 4.01
N CYS A 152 6.33 -9.98 3.71
CA CYS A 152 6.63 -8.56 3.88
C CYS A 152 5.72 -7.67 3.03
N SER A 153 5.58 -7.97 1.73
CA SER A 153 4.71 -7.23 0.82
C SER A 153 3.25 -7.28 1.29
N ARG A 154 2.79 -8.43 1.81
CA ARG A 154 1.44 -8.58 2.36
C ARG A 154 1.20 -7.66 3.56
N VAL A 155 2.18 -7.56 4.46
CA VAL A 155 2.10 -6.72 5.67
C VAL A 155 2.15 -5.23 5.32
N LYS A 156 2.93 -4.81 4.31
CA LYS A 156 3.02 -3.40 3.90
C LYS A 156 1.68 -2.82 3.43
N TYR A 157 0.95 -3.55 2.57
CA TYR A 157 -0.31 -3.09 1.99
C TYR A 157 -1.54 -3.41 2.86
N CYS A 158 -1.33 -3.95 4.06
CA CYS A 158 -2.43 -4.28 4.93
C CYS A 158 -2.98 -3.02 5.61
N ARG A 159 -4.30 -2.98 5.79
CA ARG A 159 -4.90 -2.08 6.76
C ARG A 159 -4.78 -2.73 8.12
N LEU A 160 -4.01 -2.15 9.03
CA LEU A 160 -3.95 -2.63 10.42
C LEU A 160 -5.31 -2.39 11.09
N LYS A 161 -6.01 -3.48 11.42
CA LYS A 161 -7.23 -3.45 12.23
C LYS A 161 -6.88 -3.92 13.64
N ARG A 162 -7.29 -3.13 14.62
CA ARG A 162 -7.23 -3.49 16.03
C ARG A 162 -8.59 -4.02 16.45
N ILE A 163 -8.65 -5.26 16.92
CA ILE A 163 -9.86 -5.89 17.43
C ILE A 163 -9.57 -6.34 18.87
N VAL A 164 -10.53 -6.11 19.76
CA VAL A 164 -10.48 -6.63 21.14
C VAL A 164 -11.36 -7.88 21.16
N ILE A 165 -10.78 -9.03 21.52
CA ILE A 165 -11.49 -10.30 21.62
C ILE A 165 -11.26 -10.80 23.05
N GLN A 166 -12.34 -10.98 23.82
CA GLN A 166 -12.31 -11.52 25.20
C GLN A 166 -11.29 -10.83 26.13
N GLY A 167 -11.24 -9.49 26.10
CA GLY A 167 -10.29 -8.70 26.91
C GLY A 167 -8.84 -8.68 26.39
N GLY A 168 -8.48 -9.57 25.46
CA GLY A 168 -7.19 -9.59 24.76
C GLY A 168 -7.17 -8.64 23.56
N ARG A 169 -6.07 -7.89 23.38
CA ARG A 169 -5.85 -7.03 22.20
C ARG A 169 -5.15 -7.84 21.11
N ALA A 170 -5.81 -8.00 19.96
CA ALA A 170 -5.23 -8.66 18.80
C ALA A 170 -5.17 -7.71 17.59
N LEU A 171 -4.06 -7.77 16.86
CA LEU A 171 -3.82 -6.98 15.66
C LEU A 171 -3.86 -7.88 14.44
N TYR A 172 -4.69 -7.53 13.47
CA TYR A 172 -4.79 -8.26 12.21
C TYR A 172 -4.67 -7.32 11.02
N SER A 173 -4.02 -7.85 9.99
CA SER A 173 -3.89 -7.20 8.70
C SER A 173 -5.16 -7.48 7.90
N ALA A 174 -5.97 -6.45 7.65
CA ALA A 174 -7.10 -6.56 6.74
C ALA A 174 -6.64 -6.23 5.31
N THR A 175 -6.69 -7.22 4.43
CA THR A 175 -6.65 -6.95 2.99
C THR A 175 -8.00 -6.37 2.59
N ARG A 176 -8.01 -5.40 1.68
CA ARG A 176 -9.24 -5.07 0.95
C ARG A 176 -9.64 -6.38 0.25
N ALA A 177 -10.70 -7.04 0.72
CA ALA A 177 -11.31 -8.12 -0.06
C ALA A 177 -11.44 -7.57 -1.48
N GLY A 178 -10.93 -8.32 -2.46
CA GLY A 178 -11.06 -7.91 -3.84
C GLY A 178 -12.51 -7.50 -4.07
N ARG A 179 -12.73 -6.42 -4.81
CA ARG A 179 -14.01 -6.25 -5.51
C ARG A 179 -14.07 -7.45 -6.47
N HIS A 180 -14.46 -8.61 -5.96
CA HIS A 180 -15.01 -9.67 -6.78
C HIS A 180 -16.33 -9.07 -7.24
N THR A 181 -16.32 -8.52 -8.45
CA THR A 181 -17.54 -8.41 -9.23
C THR A 181 -18.05 -9.84 -9.35
N ALA A 182 -19.01 -10.19 -8.52
CA ALA A 182 -19.89 -11.30 -8.80
C ALA A 182 -20.61 -10.91 -10.10
N THR A 183 -20.20 -11.56 -11.18
CA THR A 183 -20.92 -11.68 -12.44
C THR A 183 -21.05 -13.15 -12.69
#